data_AF-A0A1H8JI30-F1
#
_entry.id   AF-A0A1H8JI30-F1
#
_cell.length_a   1.000
_cell.length_b   1.000
_cell.length_c   1.000
_cell.angle_alpha   90.00
_cell.angle_beta   90.00
_cell.angle_gamma   90.00
#
_symmetry.space_group_name_H-M   'P 1'
#
loop_
_entity.id
_entity.type
_entity.pdbx_description
1 polymer ?
#
loop_
_entity_poly.entity_id
_entity_poly.type
_entity_poly.pdbx_seq_one_letter_code
_entity_poly.pdbx_strand_id
1 'polypeptide(L)'
;MTDSSPVPPAQSVSTYVEEGARIAAILLVWGIISLSFAFGLTEIGVFGRVFWVLGGVFALTGVLNAVVYVLFRTVDYWHWQA
;
A
#
# COMPACT_ATOMS: atom_id res chain seq x y z
N MET A 1 16.26 33.19 27.64
CA MET A 1 16.23 31.72 27.73
C MET A 1 15.65 31.23 26.42
N THR A 2 16.49 30.69 25.54
CA THR A 2 16.07 30.11 24.25
C THR A 2 15.74 28.66 24.50
N ASP A 3 14.45 28.37 24.72
CA ASP A 3 13.92 27.01 24.75
C ASP A 3 14.16 26.40 23.38
N SER A 4 15.21 25.60 23.30
CA SER A 4 15.54 24.81 22.13
C SER A 4 14.50 23.71 22.08
N SER A 5 13.46 23.88 21.26
CA SER A 5 12.47 22.83 21.02
C SER A 5 13.25 21.57 20.61
N PRO A 6 13.15 20.44 21.35
CA PRO A 6 13.94 19.26 21.01
C PRO A 6 13.46 18.78 19.64
N VAL A 7 14.32 18.89 18.64
CA VAL A 7 14.07 18.30 17.33
C VAL A 7 13.93 16.79 17.57
N PRO A 8 12.80 16.16 17.19
CA PRO A 8 12.63 14.73 17.38
C PRO A 8 13.79 13.98 16.74
N PRO A 9 14.35 12.96 17.39
CA PRO A 9 15.45 12.19 16.83
C PRO A 9 15.04 11.62 15.46
N ALA A 10 15.86 11.88 14.44
CA ALA A 10 15.62 11.39 13.10
C ALA A 10 15.52 9.87 13.11
N GLN A 11 14.43 9.33 12.53
CA GLN A 11 14.23 7.89 12.44
C GLN A 11 15.33 7.22 11.61
N SER A 12 15.66 5.99 12.01
CA SER A 12 16.67 5.20 11.31
C SER A 12 16.25 4.92 9.87
N VAL A 13 17.22 4.88 8.95
CA VAL A 13 16.97 4.52 7.55
C VAL A 13 16.31 3.13 7.43
N SER A 14 16.63 2.22 8.36
CA SER A 14 16.01 0.89 8.42
C SER A 14 14.49 0.96 8.61
N THR A 15 13.99 1.90 9.40
CA THR A 15 12.55 2.09 9.66
C THR A 15 11.82 2.50 8.37
N TYR A 16 12.41 3.39 7.58
CA TYR A 16 11.83 3.79 6.29
C TYR A 16 11.82 2.65 5.27
N VAL A 17 12.89 1.86 5.22
CA VAL A 17 12.97 0.70 4.31
C VAL A 17 11.93 -0.36 4.68
N GLU A 18 11.76 -0.64 5.97
CA GLU A 18 10.74 -1.59 6.46
C GLU A 18 9.32 -1.15 6.05
N GLU A 19 9.04 0.15 6.09
CA GLU A 19 7.75 0.69 5.67
C GLU A 19 7.53 0.62 4.16
N GLY A 20 8.57 0.95 3.39
CA GLY A 20 8.55 0.77 1.94
C GLY A 20 8.32 -0.70 1.57
N ALA A 21 8.92 -1.63 2.30
CA ALA A 21 8.72 -3.06 2.10
C ALA A 21 7.27 -3.51 2.39
N ARG A 22 6.61 -2.96 3.42
CA ARG A 22 5.20 -3.25 3.70
C ARG A 22 4.27 -2.74 2.61
N ILE A 23 4.50 -1.52 2.12
CA ILE A 23 3.73 -0.96 0.99
C ILE A 23 3.95 -1.82 -0.26
N ALA A 24 5.20 -2.18 -0.55
CA ALA A 24 5.54 -3.04 -1.67
C ALA A 24 4.87 -4.41 -1.56
N ALA A 25 4.83 -5.00 -0.36
CA ALA A 25 4.15 -6.27 -0.11
C ALA A 25 2.64 -6.18 -0.36
N ILE A 26 1.97 -5.12 0.12
CA ILE A 26 0.55 -4.87 -0.16
C ILE A 26 0.32 -4.82 -1.66
N LEU A 27 1.07 -3.98 -2.37
CA LEU A 27 0.93 -3.82 -3.83
C LEU A 27 1.25 -5.11 -4.58
N LEU A 28 2.23 -5.89 -4.12
CA LEU A 28 2.62 -7.16 -4.73
C LEU A 28 1.51 -8.21 -4.58
N VAL A 29 0.93 -8.36 -3.39
CA VAL A 29 -0.16 -9.32 -3.15
C VAL A 29 -1.37 -8.97 -4.00
N TRP A 30 -1.82 -7.71 -3.97
CA TRP A 30 -2.96 -7.27 -4.77
C TRP A 30 -2.68 -7.29 -6.26
N GLY A 31 -1.45 -7.00 -6.68
CA GLY A 31 -0.99 -7.13 -8.04
C GLY A 31 -1.07 -8.57 -8.55
N ILE A 32 -0.63 -9.55 -7.76
CA ILE A 32 -0.73 -10.98 -8.09
C ILE A 32 -2.19 -11.40 -8.24
N ILE A 33 -3.06 -10.99 -7.31
CA ILE A 33 -4.49 -11.27 -7.38
C ILE A 33 -5.08 -10.66 -8.67
N SER A 34 -4.84 -9.36 -8.90
CA SER A 34 -5.29 -8.66 -10.10
C SER A 34 -4.81 -9.35 -11.38
N LEU A 35 -3.54 -9.74 -11.45
CA LEU A 35 -2.95 -10.39 -12.62
C LEU A 35 -3.58 -11.76 -12.87
N SER A 36 -3.85 -12.51 -11.81
CA SER A 36 -4.53 -13.81 -11.88
C SER A 36 -5.93 -13.68 -12.47
N PHE A 37 -6.68 -12.64 -12.08
CA PHE A 37 -8.01 -12.38 -12.64
C PHE A 37 -7.97 -11.81 -14.07
N ALA A 38 -6.98 -10.99 -14.41
CA ALA A 38 -6.86 -10.39 -15.73
C ALA A 38 -6.38 -11.40 -16.80
N PHE A 39 -5.46 -12.30 -16.46
CA PHE A 39 -4.79 -13.19 -17.42
C PHE A 39 -4.97 -14.69 -17.13
N GLY A 40 -5.26 -15.09 -15.89
CA GLY A 40 -5.39 -16.51 -15.52
C GLY A 40 -6.69 -17.16 -15.96
N LEU A 41 -7.68 -16.39 -16.43
CA LEU A 41 -9.04 -16.85 -16.74
C LEU A 41 -9.45 -16.60 -18.20
N THR A 42 -8.48 -16.30 -19.08
CA THR A 42 -8.71 -15.95 -20.49
C THR A 42 -9.36 -17.07 -21.31
N GLU A 43 -9.36 -18.31 -20.82
CA GLU A 43 -9.99 -19.46 -21.49
C GLU A 43 -11.53 -19.54 -21.29
N ILE A 44 -12.09 -18.78 -20.34
CA ILE A 44 -13.51 -18.88 -19.97
C ILE A 44 -14.32 -17.89 -20.84
N GLY A 45 -14.48 -18.22 -22.12
CA GLY A 45 -14.96 -17.38 -23.23
C GLY A 45 -16.32 -16.67 -23.10
N VAL A 46 -17.00 -16.73 -21.95
CA VAL A 46 -18.24 -15.99 -21.64
C VAL A 46 -18.05 -14.98 -20.50
N PHE A 47 -17.09 -15.20 -19.61
CA PHE A 47 -16.87 -14.36 -18.41
C PHE A 47 -15.64 -13.45 -18.48
N GLY A 48 -14.91 -13.44 -19.60
CA GLY A 48 -13.69 -12.65 -19.76
C GLY A 48 -13.85 -11.16 -19.40
N ARG A 49 -14.98 -10.53 -19.76
CA ARG A 49 -15.26 -9.13 -19.39
C ARG A 49 -15.44 -8.95 -17.88
N VAL A 50 -16.10 -9.90 -17.21
CA VAL A 50 -16.31 -9.87 -15.76
C VAL A 50 -14.98 -10.03 -15.04
N PHE A 51 -14.16 -10.99 -15.45
CA PHE A 51 -12.86 -11.22 -14.84
C PHE A 51 -11.88 -10.06 -15.04
N TRP A 52 -11.91 -9.41 -16.20
CA TRP A 52 -11.12 -8.20 -16.44
C TRP A 52 -11.51 -7.05 -15.51
N VAL A 53 -12.82 -6.84 -15.31
CA VAL A 53 -13.32 -5.84 -14.34
C VAL A 53 -12.92 -6.21 -12.92
N LEU A 54 -13.04 -7.48 -12.53
CA LEU A 54 -12.60 -7.95 -11.20
C LEU A 54 -11.11 -7.70 -10.97
N GLY A 55 -10.25 -7.98 -11.97
CA GLY A 55 -8.82 -7.66 -11.91
C GLY A 55 -8.60 -6.17 -11.62
N GLY A 56 -9.28 -5.28 -12.36
CA GLY A 56 -9.22 -3.84 -12.12
C GLY A 56 -9.68 -3.42 -10.71
N VAL A 57 -10.75 -4.03 -10.19
CA VAL A 57 -11.23 -3.78 -8.82
C VAL A 57 -10.19 -4.20 -7.79
N PHE A 58 -9.54 -5.35 -7.97
CA PHE A 58 -8.49 -5.82 -7.08
C PHE A 58 -7.24 -4.94 -7.12
N ALA A 59 -6.84 -4.47 -8.30
CA ALA A 59 -5.76 -3.49 -8.43
C ALA A 59 -6.09 -2.18 -7.67
N LEU A 60 -7.29 -1.63 -7.90
CA LEU A 60 -7.74 -0.42 -7.21
C LEU A 60 -7.80 -0.61 -5.69
N THR A 61 -8.29 -1.77 -5.25
CA THR A 61 -8.35 -2.13 -3.82
C THR A 61 -6.95 -2.17 -3.20
N GLY A 62 -5.98 -2.75 -3.89
CA GLY A 62 -4.59 -2.77 -3.44
C GLY A 62 -3.96 -1.39 -3.34
N VAL A 63 -4.20 -0.54 -4.33
CA VAL A 63 -3.75 0.86 -4.30
C VAL A 63 -4.38 1.60 -3.13
N LEU A 64 -5.70 1.52 -2.96
CA LEU A 64 -6.41 2.15 -1.84
C LEU A 64 -5.89 1.64 -0.49
N ASN A 65 -5.62 0.34 -0.37
CA ASN A 65 -5.09 -0.25 0.85
C ASN A 65 -3.68 0.31 1.17
N ALA A 66 -2.81 0.41 0.18
CA ALA A 66 -1.50 1.03 0.32
C ALA A 66 -1.61 2.52 0.72
N VAL A 67 -2.54 3.27 0.13
CA VAL A 67 -2.80 4.67 0.52
C VAL A 67 -3.28 4.77 1.96
N VAL A 68 -4.23 3.94 2.38
CA VAL A 68 -4.72 3.91 3.77
C VAL A 68 -3.59 3.58 4.75
N TYR A 69 -2.72 2.64 4.40
CA TYR A 69 -1.54 2.31 5.20
C TYR A 69 -0.62 3.53 5.38
N VAL A 70 -0.32 4.25 4.30
CA VAL A 70 0.50 5.48 4.34
C VAL A 70 -0.17 6.57 5.19
N LEU A 71 -1.47 6.77 5.05
CA LEU A 71 -2.21 7.77 5.83
C LEU A 71 -2.23 7.42 7.32
N PHE A 72 -2.53 6.17 7.66
CA PHE A 72 -2.46 5.68 9.04
C PHE A 72 -1.08 5.91 9.63
N ARG A 73 -0.02 5.57 8.90
CA ARG A 73 1.35 5.73 9.37
C ARG A 73 1.74 7.20 9.53
N THR A 74 1.26 8.06 8.63
CA THR A 74 1.46 9.51 8.74
C THR A 74 0.82 10.04 10.03
N VAL A 75 -0.44 9.67 10.30
CA VAL A 75 -1.14 10.07 11.54
C VAL A 75 -0.43 9.53 12.78
N ASP A 76 0.02 8.28 12.75
CA ASP A 76 0.78 7.66 13.83
C ASP A 76 2.07 8.44 14.12
N TYR A 77 2.79 8.91 13.10
CA TYR A 77 3.94 9.79 13.28
C TYR A 77 3.62 11.13 13.92
N TRP A 78 2.52 11.77 13.51
CA TRP A 78 2.08 13.02 14.13
C TRP A 78 1.74 12.83 15.61
N HIS A 79 1.10 11.71 15.97
CA HIS A 79 0.75 11.40 17.35
C HIS A 79 1.97 10.98 18.20
N TRP A 80 3.02 10.44 17.57
CA TRP A 80 4.28 10.13 18.25
C TRP A 80 5.16 11.38 18.48
N GLN A 81 4.95 12.45 17.70
CA GLN A 81 5.69 13.71 17.80
C GLN A 81 5.00 14.77 18.67
N ALA A 82 3.75 14.55 19.08
CA ALA A 82 2.96 15.43 19.95
C ALA A 82 3.04 15.01 21.42
#